data_AF-A0A350QQP7-F1
#
_entry.id   AF-A0A350QQP7-F1
#
_cell.length_a   1.000
_cell.length_b   1.000
_cell.length_c   1.000
_cell.angle_alpha   90.00
_cell.angle_beta   90.00
_cell.angle_gamma   90.00
#
_symmetry.space_group_name_H-M   'P 1'
#
loop_
_entity.id
_entity.type
_entity.pdbx_description
1 polymer ?
#
loop_
_entity_poly.entity_id
_entity_poly.type
_entity_poly.pdbx_seq_one_letter_code
_entity_poly.pdbx_strand_id
1 'polypeptide(L)'
;MDASSSSNTARTSPALRLAGGLQAVAERPDPAELEALQSDARALLAALKVDRARIEARLAEFGRTDPIVEVKGHSALDEAIERCQAAILRLDDMLGQR
;
A
#
# COMPACT_ATOMS: atom_id res chain seq x y z
N MET A 1 28.76 -20.35 -3.31
CA MET A 1 28.52 -19.74 -1.98
C MET A 1 27.61 -18.56 -2.25
N ASP A 2 26.30 -18.79 -2.31
CA ASP A 2 25.38 -17.81 -2.92
C ASP A 2 24.18 -17.61 -2.00
N ALA A 3 24.40 -16.84 -0.94
CA ALA A 3 23.40 -16.44 0.03
C ALA A 3 23.37 -14.90 0.12
N SER A 4 23.07 -14.23 -1.01
CA SER A 4 23.04 -12.75 -1.05
C SER A 4 21.85 -12.13 -1.79
N SER A 5 20.81 -12.90 -2.16
CA SER A 5 19.66 -12.33 -2.90
C SER A 5 18.41 -12.05 -2.05
N SER A 6 18.38 -12.46 -0.78
CA SER A 6 17.16 -12.33 0.05
C SER A 6 17.06 -11.01 0.83
N SER A 7 18.13 -10.21 0.91
CA SER A 7 18.19 -9.00 1.75
C SER A 7 17.96 -7.68 0.99
N ASN A 8 17.71 -7.74 -0.32
CA ASN A 8 17.52 -6.55 -1.15
C ASN A 8 16.03 -6.26 -1.46
N THR A 9 15.15 -7.25 -1.37
CA THR A 9 13.71 -7.11 -1.67
C THR A 9 12.95 -6.33 -0.59
N ALA A 10 13.39 -6.44 0.67
CA ALA A 10 12.84 -5.65 1.78
C ALA A 10 13.13 -4.14 1.63
N ARG A 11 14.14 -3.76 0.82
CA ARG A 11 14.49 -2.38 0.50
C ARG A 11 13.78 -1.82 -0.74
N THR A 12 13.13 -2.64 -1.57
CA THR A 12 12.64 -2.22 -2.89
C THR A 12 11.13 -2.14 -3.06
N SER A 13 10.33 -2.76 -2.17
CA SER A 13 8.86 -2.67 -2.27
C SER A 13 8.27 -1.58 -1.36
N PRO A 14 7.52 -0.60 -1.90
CA PRO A 14 6.79 0.39 -1.09
C PRO A 14 5.88 -0.24 -0.03
N ALA A 15 5.29 -1.40 -0.30
CA ALA A 15 4.43 -2.10 0.66
C ALA A 15 5.19 -2.61 1.88
N LEU A 16 6.41 -3.13 1.70
CA LEU A 16 7.23 -3.62 2.80
C LEU A 16 7.77 -2.47 3.65
N ARG A 17 8.19 -1.38 3.00
CA ARG A 17 8.60 -0.15 3.69
C ARG A 17 7.45 0.45 4.50
N LEU A 18 6.25 0.49 3.94
CA LEU A 18 5.06 0.97 4.65
C LEU A 18 4.71 0.11 5.87
N ALA A 19 4.70 -1.22 5.71
CA ALA A 19 4.34 -2.15 6.78
C ALA A 19 5.29 -2.09 7.98
N GLY A 20 6.60 -1.94 7.74
CA GLY A 20 7.60 -1.82 8.81
C GLY A 20 7.75 -0.39 9.36
N GLY A 21 7.62 0.62 8.50
CA GLY A 21 7.91 2.01 8.85
C GLY A 21 6.87 2.66 9.76
N LEU A 22 5.58 2.31 9.60
CA LEU A 22 4.49 2.94 10.37
C LEU A 22 4.62 2.79 11.89
N GLN A 23 5.08 1.63 12.36
CA GLN A 23 5.30 1.40 13.79
C GLN A 23 6.51 2.19 14.29
N ALA A 24 7.60 2.20 13.52
CA ALA A 24 8.84 2.89 13.89
C ALA A 24 8.63 4.41 14.03
N VAL A 25 7.96 5.04 13.07
CA VAL A 25 7.68 6.49 13.11
C VAL A 25 6.66 6.86 14.19
N ALA A 26 5.78 5.95 14.58
CA ALA A 26 4.83 6.18 15.68
C ALA A 26 5.52 6.21 17.05
N GLU A 27 6.57 5.41 17.24
CA GLU A 27 7.36 5.38 18.49
C GLU A 27 8.33 6.55 18.59
N ARG A 28 8.91 6.96 17.48
CA ARG A 28 9.83 8.11 17.41
C ARG A 28 9.63 8.86 16.09
N PRO A 29 8.77 9.89 16.07
CA PRO A 29 8.48 10.64 14.85
C PRO A 29 9.70 11.48 14.44
N ASP A 30 10.26 11.17 13.28
CA ASP A 30 11.19 12.02 12.55
C ASP A 30 10.49 12.57 11.29
N PRO A 31 10.44 13.90 11.07
CA PRO A 31 9.76 14.48 9.93
C PRO A 31 10.23 13.96 8.57
N ALA A 32 11.54 13.75 8.39
CA ALA A 32 12.07 13.27 7.11
C ALA A 32 11.67 11.82 6.83
N GLU A 33 11.71 10.95 7.86
CA GLU A 33 11.20 9.58 7.76
C GLU A 33 9.69 9.54 7.50
N LEU A 34 8.91 10.43 8.14
CA LEU A 34 7.47 10.56 7.93
C LEU A 34 7.12 10.98 6.49
N GLU A 35 7.82 11.97 5.95
CA GLU A 35 7.64 12.41 4.55
C GLU A 35 8.00 11.30 3.55
N ALA A 36 9.10 10.58 3.79
CA ALA A 36 9.49 9.46 2.95
C ALA A 36 8.43 8.34 2.98
N LEU A 37 7.91 8.03 4.16
CA LEU A 37 6.88 7.01 4.34
C LEU A 37 5.53 7.44 3.72
N GLN A 38 5.19 8.72 3.79
CA GLN A 38 4.02 9.29 3.13
C GLN A 38 4.13 9.19 1.61
N SER A 39 5.31 9.49 1.05
CA SER A 39 5.61 9.32 -0.37
C SER A 39 5.46 7.86 -0.82
N ASP A 40 6.01 6.92 -0.05
CA ASP A 40 5.87 5.48 -0.31
C ASP A 40 4.41 5.01 -0.24
N ALA A 41 3.65 5.50 0.74
CA ALA A 41 2.22 5.19 0.86
C ALA A 41 1.43 5.72 -0.35
N ARG A 42 1.70 6.95 -0.80
CA ARG A 42 1.06 7.53 -1.99
C ARG A 42 1.41 6.75 -3.27
N ALA A 43 2.67 6.35 -3.43
CA ALA A 43 3.10 5.54 -4.56
C ALA A 43 2.42 4.16 -4.57
N LEU A 44 2.32 3.51 -3.40
CA LEU A 44 1.61 2.24 -3.25
C LEU A 44 0.12 2.38 -3.57
N LEU A 45 -0.54 3.42 -3.06
CA LEU A 45 -1.95 3.69 -3.34
C LEU A 45 -2.21 3.86 -4.84
N ALA A 46 -1.33 4.58 -5.55
CA ALA A 46 -1.44 4.75 -6.99
C ALA A 46 -1.31 3.41 -7.73
N ALA A 47 -0.33 2.59 -7.36
CA ALA A 47 -0.14 1.26 -7.94
C ALA A 47 -1.37 0.35 -7.72
N LEU A 48 -1.89 0.30 -6.50
CA LEU A 48 -3.08 -0.49 -6.17
C LEU A 48 -4.31 -0.07 -6.98
N LYS A 49 -4.53 1.23 -7.18
CA LYS A 49 -5.63 1.73 -8.01
C LYS A 49 -5.50 1.34 -9.48
N VAL A 50 -4.28 1.38 -10.02
CA VAL A 50 -4.00 0.93 -11.40
C VAL A 50 -4.24 -0.57 -11.55
N ASP A 51 -3.74 -1.37 -10.61
CA ASP A 51 -3.90 -2.82 -10.65
C ASP A 51 -5.36 -3.23 -10.49
N ARG A 52 -6.11 -2.57 -9.60
CA ARG A 52 -7.56 -2.75 -9.46
C ARG A 52 -8.28 -2.49 -10.79
N ALA A 53 -8.06 -1.33 -11.41
CA ALA A 53 -8.71 -0.99 -12.67
C ALA A 53 -8.36 -1.98 -13.80
N ARG A 54 -7.11 -2.46 -13.85
CA ARG A 54 -6.68 -3.47 -14.81
C ARG A 54 -7.39 -4.80 -14.61
N ILE A 55 -7.52 -5.26 -13.37
CA ILE A 55 -8.19 -6.53 -13.05
C ILE A 55 -9.68 -6.43 -13.34
N GLU A 56 -10.33 -5.35 -12.93
CA GLU A 56 -11.76 -5.11 -13.21
C GLU A 56 -12.03 -5.09 -14.73
N ALA A 57 -11.21 -4.38 -15.51
CA ALA A 57 -11.32 -4.39 -16.96
C ALA A 57 -11.16 -5.80 -17.54
N ARG A 58 -10.17 -6.56 -17.07
CA ARG A 58 -9.92 -7.93 -17.52
C ARG A 58 -11.05 -8.89 -17.16
N LEU A 59 -11.67 -8.73 -15.99
CA LEU A 59 -12.83 -9.54 -15.59
C LEU A 59 -14.05 -9.22 -16.46
N ALA A 60 -14.30 -7.93 -16.70
CA ALA A 60 -15.38 -7.46 -17.56
C ALA A 60 -15.25 -7.99 -19.00
N GLU A 61 -14.03 -8.08 -19.55
CA GLU A 61 -13.77 -8.68 -20.88
C GLU A 61 -14.31 -10.12 -21.01
N PHE A 62 -14.36 -10.87 -19.91
CA PHE A 62 -14.89 -12.24 -19.88
C PHE A 62 -16.31 -12.34 -19.31
N GLY A 63 -16.98 -11.21 -19.05
CA GLY A 63 -18.29 -11.17 -18.40
C GLY A 63 -18.28 -11.75 -16.98
N ARG A 64 -17.14 -11.65 -16.30
CA ARG A 64 -16.96 -12.14 -14.93
C ARG A 64 -16.90 -10.97 -13.95
N THR A 65 -17.18 -11.27 -12.69
CA THR A 65 -16.88 -10.34 -11.58
C THR A 65 -15.85 -10.98 -10.65
N ASP A 66 -15.29 -10.18 -9.73
CA ASP A 66 -14.29 -10.69 -8.79
C ASP A 66 -14.95 -11.68 -7.83
N PRO A 67 -14.52 -12.95 -7.78
CA PRO A 67 -15.11 -13.96 -6.91
C PRO A 67 -15.05 -13.59 -5.42
N ILE A 68 -14.06 -12.80 -5.01
CA ILE A 68 -13.95 -12.31 -3.63
C ILE A 68 -15.06 -11.30 -3.35
N VAL A 69 -15.32 -10.39 -4.29
CA VAL A 69 -16.42 -9.41 -4.19
C VAL A 69 -17.76 -10.14 -4.13
N GLU A 70 -17.97 -11.18 -4.94
CA GLU A 70 -19.21 -11.96 -4.91
C GLU A 70 -19.50 -12.59 -3.54
N VAL A 71 -18.46 -13.01 -2.82
CA VAL A 71 -18.59 -13.68 -1.51
C VAL A 71 -18.59 -12.70 -0.34
N LYS A 72 -17.72 -11.67 -0.37
CA LYS A 72 -17.47 -10.77 0.76
C LYS A 72 -18.10 -9.39 0.62
N GLY A 73 -18.52 -9.01 -0.59
CA GLY A 73 -19.02 -7.66 -0.91
C GLY A 73 -17.93 -6.61 -1.15
N HIS A 74 -16.65 -6.93 -0.96
CA HIS A 74 -15.51 -6.05 -1.23
C HIS A 74 -14.31 -6.84 -1.74
N SER A 75 -13.49 -6.23 -2.61
CA SER A 75 -12.28 -6.90 -3.13
C SER A 75 -11.14 -6.79 -2.12
N ALA A 76 -10.20 -7.73 -2.18
CA ALA A 76 -8.97 -7.64 -1.36
C ALA A 76 -8.13 -6.39 -1.72
N LEU A 77 -8.26 -5.89 -2.96
CA LEU A 77 -7.61 -4.66 -3.40
C LEU A 77 -8.29 -3.42 -2.83
N ASP A 78 -9.61 -3.41 -2.70
CA ASP A 78 -10.33 -2.31 -2.04
C ASP A 78 -9.89 -2.18 -0.58
N GLU A 79 -9.81 -3.29 0.16
CA GLU A 79 -9.31 -3.24 1.54
C GLU A 79 -7.85 -2.73 1.61
N ALA A 80 -7.00 -3.13 0.65
CA ALA A 80 -5.61 -2.68 0.61
C ALA A 80 -5.53 -1.17 0.30
N ILE A 81 -6.38 -0.68 -0.59
CA ILE A 81 -6.54 0.75 -0.91
C ILE A 81 -6.98 1.52 0.33
N GLU A 82 -8.02 1.05 1.03
CA GLU A 82 -8.55 1.68 2.25
C GLU A 82 -7.49 1.74 3.36
N ARG A 83 -6.77 0.64 3.60
CA ARG A 83 -5.66 0.62 4.57
C ARG A 83 -4.56 1.62 4.20
N CYS A 84 -4.24 1.73 2.91
CA CYS A 84 -3.21 2.65 2.43
C CYS A 84 -3.66 4.12 2.58
N GLN A 85 -4.93 4.41 2.31
CA GLN A 85 -5.52 5.74 2.55
C GLN A 85 -5.53 6.10 4.04
N ALA A 86 -5.90 5.17 4.91
CA ALA A 86 -5.86 5.40 6.36
C ALA A 86 -4.42 5.66 6.87
N ALA A 87 -3.43 4.95 6.31
CA ALA A 87 -2.03 5.20 6.62
C ALA A 87 -1.58 6.60 6.20
N ILE A 88 -1.97 7.07 5.00
CA ILE A 88 -1.67 8.42 4.53
C ILE A 88 -2.28 9.47 5.47
N LEU A 89 -3.56 9.32 5.83
CA LEU A 89 -4.22 10.25 6.75
C LEU A 89 -3.50 10.34 8.10
N ARG A 90 -3.06 9.21 8.64
CA ARG A 90 -2.28 9.17 9.88
C ARG A 90 -0.93 9.88 9.74
N LEU A 91 -0.25 9.72 8.61
CA LEU A 91 1.02 10.40 8.34
C LEU A 91 0.82 11.90 8.14
N ASP A 92 -0.25 12.32 7.47
CA ASP A 92 -0.63 13.73 7.31
C ASP A 92 -0.90 14.37 8.68
N ASP A 93 -1.61 13.67 9.59
CA ASP A 93 -1.84 14.11 10.97
C ASP A 93 -0.52 14.30 11.74
N MET A 94 0.40 13.33 11.64
CA MET A 94 1.70 13.37 12.31
C MET A 94 2.61 14.49 11.78
N LEU A 95 2.47 14.85 10.50
CA LEU A 95 3.19 15.95 9.86
C LEU A 95 2.52 17.32 10.05
N GLY A 96 1.30 17.37 10.61
CA GLY A 96 0.54 18.61 10.79
C GLY A 96 0.06 19.23 9.47
N GLN A 97 -0.19 18.42 8.43
CA GLN A 97 -0.56 18.86 7.08
C GLN A 97 -2.07 18.87 6.81
N ARG A 98 -2.90 18.91 7.87
CA ARG A 98 -4.34 18.73 7.80
C ARG A 98 -5.13 19.99 8.12
#